data_AF-A0A248TI04-F1
#
_entry.id   AF-A0A248TI04-F1
#
_cell.length_a   1.000
_cell.length_b   1.000
_cell.length_c   1.000
_cell.angle_alpha   90.00
_cell.angle_beta   90.00
_cell.angle_gamma   90.00
#
_symmetry.space_group_name_H-M   'P 1'
#
loop_
_entity.id
_entity.type
_entity.pdbx_description
1 polymer ?
#
loop_
_entity_poly.entity_id
_entity_poly.type
_entity_poly.pdbx_seq_one_letter_code
_entity_poly.pdbx_strand_id
1 'polypeptide(L)'
;MKHSYNNWQSYLPFFSTETTKAFLEKSYQNEGIEQASQKSFENTYPFIYYIEHGKVYYEQAAAAPLIIKPILYFYGLVHLIKACILTIDPLYPDTTSVLAHGVSTRKKKKQQYLFLKDEVKLQKSGLFPYMAEKMFHMKHLEGDKFYMVDLLRQIPEMEIMFQSIQKEQTFIDIKKEKDNFFVPITILNHYHMTESRFSTFLSEKLQVDKKDILYTKEHIKFPQNKEINRYFKYNTVNKNYSLPIERSPLNDYPELFSHYLLLYNLSMIARYETEWWNECIKLMTNNDYPFIHQFLDLTEQKSPFLIYNFLESRKFHCQGNKKR
;
A
#
# COMPACT_ATOMS: atom_id res chain seq x y z
N MET A 1 -14.78 9.45 10.78
CA MET A 1 -14.13 10.67 10.27
C MET A 1 -12.71 10.30 9.89
N LYS A 2 -12.35 10.37 8.60
CA LYS A 2 -10.94 10.30 8.19
C LYS A 2 -10.39 11.71 8.36
N HIS A 3 -9.35 11.90 9.16
CA HIS A 3 -8.59 13.16 9.11
C HIS A 3 -8.17 13.38 7.65
N SER A 4 -8.38 14.58 7.12
CA SER A 4 -7.98 14.87 5.74
C SER A 4 -6.46 14.80 5.69
N TYR A 5 -5.93 13.76 5.06
CA TYR A 5 -4.52 13.73 4.71
C TYR A 5 -4.20 14.99 3.89
N ASN A 6 -3.18 15.71 4.33
CA ASN A 6 -2.67 16.93 3.71
C ASN A 6 -1.16 16.80 3.56
N ASN A 7 -0.74 15.86 2.70
CA ASN A 7 0.66 15.62 2.33
C ASN A 7 1.57 15.51 3.58
N TRP A 8 2.77 16.09 3.52
CA TRP A 8 3.72 16.08 4.64
C TRP A 8 3.26 16.88 5.87
N GLN A 9 2.27 17.79 5.73
CA GLN A 9 1.73 18.55 6.88
C GLN A 9 1.05 17.61 7.88
N SER A 10 0.43 16.55 7.40
CA SER A 10 -0.17 15.51 8.24
C SER A 10 0.84 14.82 9.17
N TYR A 11 2.13 14.82 8.81
CA TYR A 11 3.18 14.20 9.63
C TYR A 11 3.73 15.12 10.71
N LEU A 12 3.43 16.43 10.69
CA LEU A 12 4.00 17.41 11.64
C LEU A 12 3.91 17.00 13.12
N PRO A 13 2.78 16.45 13.62
CA PRO A 13 2.71 16.02 15.01
C PRO A 13 3.76 14.98 15.40
N PHE A 14 4.21 14.15 14.45
CA PHE A 14 5.22 13.12 14.69
C PHE A 14 6.65 13.67 14.84
N PHE A 15 6.89 14.95 14.57
CA PHE A 15 8.19 15.58 14.82
C PHE A 15 8.31 16.18 16.23
N SER A 16 7.22 16.19 17.01
CA SER A 16 7.26 16.58 18.43
C SER A 16 7.64 15.37 19.30
N THR A 17 8.74 15.47 20.04
CA THR A 17 9.19 14.43 20.99
C THR A 17 8.09 14.06 21.97
N GLU A 18 7.37 15.05 22.52
CA GLU A 18 6.28 14.82 23.47
C GLU A 18 5.13 14.04 22.82
N THR A 19 4.69 14.48 21.64
CA THR A 19 3.57 13.84 20.93
C THR A 19 3.94 12.43 20.48
N THR A 20 5.16 12.25 19.95
CA THR A 20 5.64 10.94 19.48
C THR A 20 5.84 9.97 20.62
N LYS A 21 6.44 10.40 21.75
CA LYS A 21 6.58 9.53 22.93
C LYS A 21 5.21 9.06 23.42
N ALA A 22 4.25 9.97 23.57
CA ALA A 22 2.89 9.64 23.99
C ALA A 22 2.21 8.68 23.00
N PHE A 23 2.39 8.90 21.71
CA PHE A 23 1.86 8.03 20.65
C PHE A 23 2.46 6.61 20.70
N LEU A 24 3.78 6.49 20.82
CA LEU A 24 4.45 5.18 20.90
C LEU A 24 4.09 4.45 22.19
N GLU A 25 4.10 5.15 23.34
CA GLU A 25 3.72 4.55 24.62
C GLU A 25 2.32 3.96 24.57
N LYS A 26 1.36 4.73 24.03
CA LYS A 26 -0.01 4.26 23.87
C LYS A 26 -0.13 3.10 22.89
N SER A 27 0.66 3.13 21.81
CA SER A 27 0.70 2.03 20.84
C SER A 27 1.21 0.75 21.50
N TYR A 28 2.27 0.82 22.31
CA TYR A 28 2.84 -0.31 23.04
C TYR A 28 1.89 -0.84 24.12
N GLN A 29 1.20 0.03 24.85
CA GLN A 29 0.16 -0.36 25.81
C GLN A 29 -0.95 -1.18 25.14
N ASN A 30 -1.40 -0.76 23.94
CA ASN A 30 -2.47 -1.49 23.22
C ASN A 30 -2.02 -2.86 22.71
N GLU A 31 -0.72 -3.01 22.39
CA GLU A 31 -0.13 -4.30 22.02
C GLU A 31 0.22 -5.17 23.23
N GLY A 32 -0.06 -4.71 24.46
CA GLY A 32 0.28 -5.45 25.68
C GLY A 32 1.79 -5.54 25.94
N ILE A 33 2.58 -4.61 25.43
CA ILE A 33 4.04 -4.61 25.57
C ILE A 33 4.43 -4.15 26.97
N GLU A 34 5.23 -4.96 27.67
CA GLU A 34 5.82 -4.61 28.95
C GLU A 34 6.79 -3.43 28.84
N GLN A 35 6.82 -2.60 29.89
CA GLN A 35 7.67 -1.40 30.00
C GLN A 35 7.43 -0.39 28.86
N ALA A 36 6.17 -0.23 28.43
CA ALA A 36 5.77 0.67 27.35
C ALA A 36 6.34 2.09 27.46
N SER A 37 6.42 2.69 28.65
CA SER A 37 6.94 4.05 28.84
C SER A 37 8.47 4.15 28.67
N GLN A 38 9.21 3.12 29.09
CA GLN A 38 10.65 3.05 28.85
C GLN A 38 10.94 2.85 27.36
N LYS A 39 10.27 1.86 26.74
CA LYS A 39 10.44 1.55 25.32
C LYS A 39 10.01 2.70 24.41
N SER A 40 8.98 3.48 24.79
CA SER A 40 8.57 4.67 24.05
C SER A 40 9.63 5.77 24.12
N PHE A 41 10.24 5.97 25.29
CA PHE A 41 11.34 6.91 25.45
C PHE A 41 12.53 6.54 24.55
N GLU A 42 12.94 5.27 24.57
CA GLU A 42 14.04 4.75 23.73
C GLU A 42 13.77 4.89 22.23
N ASN A 43 12.53 4.60 21.79
CA ASN A 43 12.17 4.59 20.37
C ASN A 43 11.65 5.93 19.82
N THR A 44 11.51 6.97 20.64
CA THR A 44 10.97 8.27 20.20
C THR A 44 11.83 8.87 19.09
N TYR A 45 13.14 8.98 19.29
CA TYR A 45 14.04 9.54 18.28
C TYR A 45 14.22 8.63 17.06
N PRO A 46 14.45 7.31 17.19
CA PRO A 46 14.44 6.39 16.05
C PRO A 46 13.21 6.53 15.15
N PHE A 47 12.02 6.64 15.74
CA PHE A 47 10.78 6.86 14.99
C PHE A 47 10.79 8.21 14.26
N ILE A 48 11.14 9.31 14.94
CA ILE A 48 11.24 10.65 14.33
C ILE A 48 12.20 10.63 13.14
N TYR A 49 13.38 10.06 13.30
CA TYR A 49 14.39 10.00 12.25
C TYR A 49 13.94 9.18 11.04
N TYR A 50 13.19 8.10 11.25
CA TYR A 50 12.60 7.37 10.12
C TYR A 50 11.56 8.19 9.35
N ILE A 51 10.71 8.96 10.04
CA ILE A 51 9.77 9.86 9.36
C ILE A 51 10.52 10.99 8.64
N GLU A 52 11.54 11.58 9.28
CA GLU A 52 12.38 12.63 8.71
C GLU A 52 13.10 12.16 7.45
N HIS A 53 13.78 11.01 7.52
CA HIS A 53 14.45 10.43 6.37
C HIS A 53 13.44 10.11 5.27
N GLY A 54 12.33 9.47 5.59
CA GLY A 54 11.26 9.21 4.64
C GLY A 54 10.83 10.47 3.89
N LYS A 55 10.55 11.55 4.63
CA LYS A 55 10.22 12.85 4.06
C LYS A 55 11.31 13.38 3.13
N VAL A 56 12.56 13.44 3.60
CA VAL A 56 13.69 13.95 2.80
C VAL A 56 13.85 13.17 1.50
N TYR A 57 13.83 11.84 1.54
CA TYR A 57 13.95 11.01 0.34
C TYR A 57 12.84 11.29 -0.68
N TYR A 58 11.59 11.45 -0.24
CA TYR A 58 10.47 11.77 -1.13
C TYR A 58 10.54 13.19 -1.70
N GLU A 59 10.91 14.18 -0.88
CA GLU A 59 11.09 15.56 -1.35
C GLU A 59 12.23 15.66 -2.36
N GLN A 60 13.34 14.96 -2.13
CA GLN A 60 14.44 14.89 -3.10
C GLN A 60 14.03 14.12 -4.36
N ALA A 61 13.25 13.03 -4.22
CA ALA A 61 12.75 12.27 -5.36
C ALA A 61 11.85 13.12 -6.27
N ALA A 62 10.99 13.97 -5.69
CA ALA A 62 10.11 14.87 -6.45
C ALA A 62 10.89 15.83 -7.36
N ALA A 63 12.05 16.33 -6.89
CA ALA A 63 12.93 17.22 -7.65
C ALA A 63 13.94 16.49 -8.55
N ALA A 64 14.12 15.18 -8.36
CA ALA A 64 15.14 14.41 -9.04
C ALA A 64 14.76 14.02 -10.48
N PRO A 65 15.75 13.86 -11.38
CA PRO A 65 15.50 13.29 -12.69
C PRO A 65 15.01 11.83 -12.58
N LEU A 66 14.23 11.41 -13.58
CA LEU A 66 13.60 10.08 -13.63
C LEU A 66 14.58 8.93 -13.39
N ILE A 67 15.84 9.09 -13.83
CA ILE A 67 16.87 8.05 -13.76
C ILE A 67 17.18 7.59 -12.32
N ILE A 68 17.09 8.48 -11.32
CA ILE A 68 17.36 8.14 -9.89
C ILE A 68 16.10 8.11 -9.02
N LYS A 69 14.99 8.66 -9.51
CA LYS A 69 13.72 8.79 -8.78
C LYS A 69 13.22 7.45 -8.15
N PRO A 70 13.27 6.28 -8.83
CA PRO A 70 12.87 5.00 -8.23
C PRO A 70 13.69 4.61 -6.98
N ILE A 71 15.00 4.88 -7.01
CA ILE A 71 15.90 4.57 -5.90
C ILE A 71 15.50 5.40 -4.68
N LEU A 72 15.27 6.69 -4.88
CA LEU A 72 14.91 7.61 -3.80
C LEU A 72 13.55 7.26 -3.19
N TYR A 73 12.51 7.02 -4.01
CA TYR A 73 11.21 6.60 -3.48
C TYR A 73 11.27 5.26 -2.75
N PHE A 74 12.05 4.28 -3.25
CA PHE A 74 12.18 2.99 -2.57
C PHE A 74 12.78 3.13 -1.17
N TYR A 75 13.91 3.82 -1.04
CA TYR A 75 14.55 4.02 0.27
C TYR A 75 13.74 4.94 1.19
N GLY A 76 13.05 5.95 0.65
CA GLY A 76 12.09 6.75 1.40
C GLY A 76 10.95 5.89 1.97
N LEU A 77 10.36 5.01 1.15
CA LEU A 77 9.29 4.12 1.58
C LEU A 77 9.78 3.12 2.64
N VAL A 78 11.00 2.58 2.48
CA VAL A 78 11.63 1.72 3.48
C VAL A 78 11.73 2.41 4.83
N HIS A 79 12.14 3.68 4.89
CA HIS A 79 12.19 4.43 6.14
C HIS A 79 10.80 4.60 6.78
N LEU A 80 9.81 4.99 6.00
CA LEU A 80 8.43 5.14 6.48
C LEU A 80 7.82 3.83 7.02
N ILE A 81 8.11 2.70 6.36
CA ILE A 81 7.69 1.37 6.84
C ILE A 81 8.35 1.04 8.17
N LYS A 82 9.64 1.34 8.35
CA LYS A 82 10.33 1.13 9.63
C LYS A 82 9.70 1.95 10.77
N ALA A 83 9.30 3.19 10.50
CA ALA A 83 8.53 3.98 11.47
C ALA A 83 7.21 3.28 11.85
N CYS A 84 6.47 2.75 10.87
CA CYS A 84 5.23 2.01 11.13
C CYS A 84 5.48 0.76 11.98
N ILE A 85 6.53 0.00 11.68
CA ILE A 85 6.91 -1.19 12.44
C ILE A 85 7.21 -0.85 13.90
N LEU A 86 7.94 0.25 14.16
CA LEU A 86 8.23 0.70 15.53
C LEU A 86 6.99 1.05 16.35
N THR A 87 5.81 1.21 15.74
CA THR A 87 4.54 1.41 16.49
C THR A 87 3.91 0.10 16.99
N ILE A 88 4.43 -1.05 16.54
CA ILE A 88 3.96 -2.39 16.90
C ILE A 88 5.06 -3.15 17.62
N ASP A 89 6.31 -2.99 17.19
CA ASP A 89 7.44 -3.75 17.69
C ASP A 89 8.60 -2.81 18.09
N PRO A 90 8.75 -2.51 19.39
CA PRO A 90 9.80 -1.62 19.90
C PRO A 90 11.19 -2.24 19.85
N LEU A 91 11.32 -3.54 19.57
CA LEU A 91 12.61 -4.21 19.47
C LEU A 91 13.15 -4.19 18.03
N TYR A 92 12.39 -3.65 17.07
CA TYR A 92 12.84 -3.59 15.69
C TYR A 92 14.06 -2.66 15.51
N PRO A 93 15.12 -3.08 14.81
CA PRO A 93 15.34 -4.43 14.25
C PRO A 93 15.94 -5.39 15.29
N ASP A 94 15.22 -6.46 15.61
CA ASP A 94 15.66 -7.43 16.63
C ASP A 94 16.73 -8.41 16.08
N THR A 95 16.78 -8.59 14.76
CA THR A 95 17.80 -9.42 14.11
C THR A 95 18.32 -8.79 12.82
N THR A 96 19.52 -9.17 12.40
CA THR A 96 20.07 -8.72 11.11
C THR A 96 19.28 -9.25 9.92
N SER A 97 18.52 -10.34 10.10
CA SER A 97 17.72 -10.96 9.03
C SER A 97 16.64 -10.03 8.48
N VAL A 98 16.11 -9.13 9.31
CA VAL A 98 15.05 -8.16 8.93
C VAL A 98 15.60 -6.89 8.27
N LEU A 99 16.93 -6.76 8.17
CA LEU A 99 17.59 -5.63 7.49
C LEU A 99 17.63 -5.80 5.97
N ALA A 100 17.55 -7.04 5.47
CA ALA A 100 17.40 -7.31 4.05
C ALA A 100 16.04 -6.83 3.54
N HIS A 101 15.89 -6.60 2.23
CA HIS A 101 14.60 -6.16 1.66
C HIS A 101 13.50 -7.24 1.78
N GLY A 102 13.88 -8.52 1.79
CA GLY A 102 12.95 -9.65 1.90
C GLY A 102 12.22 -9.99 0.60
N VAL A 103 12.75 -9.50 -0.52
CA VAL A 103 12.27 -9.73 -1.88
C VAL A 103 13.47 -9.84 -2.82
N SER A 104 13.29 -10.49 -3.97
CA SER A 104 14.33 -10.63 -4.99
C SER A 104 13.74 -10.54 -6.38
N THR A 105 14.50 -9.99 -7.32
CA THR A 105 14.24 -10.12 -8.76
C THR A 105 15.28 -11.06 -9.39
N ARG A 106 15.07 -11.46 -10.63
CA ARG A 106 16.06 -12.26 -11.36
C ARG A 106 17.34 -11.45 -11.55
N LYS A 107 18.49 -12.03 -11.13
CA LYS A 107 19.82 -11.41 -11.21
C LYS A 107 20.30 -11.08 -12.63
N LYS A 108 19.85 -11.86 -13.62
CA LYS A 108 20.14 -11.64 -15.04
C LYS A 108 18.81 -11.51 -15.76
N LYS A 109 18.55 -10.35 -16.36
CA LYS A 109 17.36 -10.16 -17.19
C LYS A 109 17.49 -10.97 -18.49
N LYS A 110 16.35 -11.44 -19.00
CA LYS A 110 16.30 -12.17 -20.28
C LYS A 110 16.61 -11.22 -21.44
N GLN A 111 17.02 -11.76 -22.58
CA GLN A 111 16.99 -11.01 -23.84
C GLN A 111 15.56 -10.50 -24.09
N GLN A 112 15.41 -9.30 -24.65
CA GLN A 112 14.13 -8.63 -24.85
C GLN A 112 13.35 -8.42 -23.53
N TYR A 113 14.05 -7.92 -22.52
CA TYR A 113 13.45 -7.63 -21.22
C TYR A 113 12.30 -6.61 -21.34
N LEU A 114 11.18 -6.94 -20.69
CA LEU A 114 10.00 -6.09 -20.55
C LEU A 114 9.63 -6.02 -19.08
N PHE A 115 9.55 -4.81 -18.53
CA PHE A 115 9.25 -4.57 -17.13
C PHE A 115 7.88 -5.11 -16.75
N LEU A 116 6.84 -4.88 -17.56
CA LEU A 116 5.48 -5.35 -17.27
C LEU A 116 5.39 -6.88 -17.14
N LYS A 117 6.28 -7.62 -17.80
CA LYS A 117 6.38 -9.09 -17.76
C LYS A 117 7.40 -9.62 -16.75
N ASP A 118 8.07 -8.73 -16.02
CA ASP A 118 9.03 -9.13 -15.00
C ASP A 118 8.32 -9.55 -13.71
N GLU A 119 9.03 -10.34 -12.90
CA GLU A 119 8.52 -10.87 -11.65
C GLU A 119 9.40 -10.48 -10.45
N VAL A 120 8.76 -10.28 -9.31
CA VAL A 120 9.41 -10.21 -8.00
C VAL A 120 9.01 -11.43 -7.18
N LYS A 121 9.98 -12.01 -6.48
CA LYS A 121 9.80 -13.18 -5.62
C LYS A 121 9.94 -12.79 -4.15
N LEU A 122 8.99 -13.21 -3.32
CA LEU A 122 9.04 -13.02 -1.88
C LEU A 122 10.02 -13.99 -1.22
N GLN A 123 10.83 -13.49 -0.28
CA GLN A 123 11.79 -14.28 0.47
C GLN A 123 11.24 -14.64 1.85
N LYS A 124 11.87 -15.63 2.50
CA LYS A 124 11.53 -16.07 3.86
C LYS A 124 11.66 -14.98 4.92
N SER A 125 12.73 -14.20 4.82
CA SER A 125 13.16 -13.22 5.82
C SER A 125 13.50 -11.89 5.16
N GLY A 126 13.40 -10.80 5.93
CA GLY A 126 13.66 -9.44 5.48
C GLY A 126 12.50 -8.52 5.84
N LEU A 127 12.62 -7.25 5.43
CA LEU A 127 11.67 -6.20 5.76
C LEU A 127 10.27 -6.50 5.23
N PHE A 128 10.13 -6.99 4.00
CA PHE A 128 8.81 -7.29 3.43
C PHE A 128 8.02 -8.36 4.22
N PRO A 129 8.53 -9.59 4.42
CA PRO A 129 7.79 -10.58 5.21
C PRO A 129 7.59 -10.13 6.67
N TYR A 130 8.53 -9.38 7.24
CA TYR A 130 8.39 -8.82 8.58
C TYR A 130 7.24 -7.80 8.67
N MET A 131 7.19 -6.85 7.73
CA MET A 131 6.08 -5.91 7.59
C MET A 131 4.76 -6.65 7.39
N ALA A 132 4.73 -7.65 6.51
CA ALA A 132 3.50 -8.38 6.20
C ALA A 132 2.93 -9.10 7.43
N GLU A 133 3.81 -9.73 8.21
CA GLU A 133 3.41 -10.40 9.45
C GLU A 133 3.00 -9.40 10.53
N LYS A 134 3.84 -8.40 10.84
CA LYS A 134 3.64 -7.52 12.00
C LYS A 134 2.54 -6.48 11.77
N MET A 135 2.48 -5.88 10.58
CA MET A 135 1.52 -4.81 10.29
C MET A 135 0.18 -5.33 9.77
N PHE A 136 0.16 -6.51 9.15
CA PHE A 136 -1.02 -6.98 8.43
C PHE A 136 -1.46 -8.42 8.77
N HIS A 137 -0.74 -9.10 9.67
CA HIS A 137 -1.00 -10.49 10.09
C HIS A 137 -0.97 -11.50 8.95
N MET A 138 -0.19 -11.23 7.90
CA MET A 138 -0.04 -12.13 6.75
C MET A 138 1.26 -12.93 6.90
N LYS A 139 1.12 -14.25 7.06
CA LYS A 139 2.24 -15.21 7.20
C LYS A 139 2.34 -16.12 5.99
N HIS A 140 3.46 -16.85 5.88
CA HIS A 140 3.68 -17.89 4.86
C HIS A 140 3.60 -17.39 3.41
N LEU A 141 4.10 -16.18 3.15
CA LEU A 141 4.18 -15.59 1.81
C LEU A 141 5.45 -15.99 1.04
N GLU A 142 6.34 -16.78 1.64
CA GLU A 142 7.61 -17.16 1.02
C GLU A 142 7.38 -17.93 -0.28
N GLY A 143 8.13 -17.59 -1.33
CA GLY A 143 8.11 -18.32 -2.59
C GLY A 143 7.13 -17.75 -3.61
N ASP A 144 6.14 -16.99 -3.17
CA ASP A 144 5.19 -16.29 -4.04
C ASP A 144 5.90 -15.36 -5.00
N LYS A 145 5.33 -15.27 -6.21
CA LYS A 145 5.83 -14.46 -7.30
C LYS A 145 4.72 -13.61 -7.87
N PHE A 146 5.04 -12.35 -8.12
CA PHE A 146 4.09 -11.39 -8.69
C PHE A 146 4.69 -10.71 -9.91
N TYR A 147 3.92 -10.65 -10.99
CA TYR A 147 4.29 -9.88 -12.16
C TYR A 147 4.05 -8.39 -11.92
N MET A 148 4.88 -7.54 -12.53
CA MET A 148 4.78 -6.09 -12.34
C MET A 148 3.42 -5.56 -12.82
N VAL A 149 2.90 -6.09 -13.93
CA VAL A 149 1.56 -5.72 -14.43
C VAL A 149 0.45 -6.03 -13.43
N ASP A 150 0.51 -7.17 -12.73
CA ASP A 150 -0.51 -7.57 -11.76
C ASP A 150 -0.48 -6.69 -10.50
N LEU A 151 0.70 -6.23 -10.10
CA LEU A 151 0.89 -5.29 -9.01
C LEU A 151 0.35 -3.91 -9.37
N LEU A 152 0.60 -3.43 -10.60
CA LEU A 152 0.06 -2.16 -11.11
C LEU A 152 -1.48 -2.20 -11.19
N ARG A 153 -2.07 -3.35 -11.54
CA ARG A 153 -3.53 -3.55 -11.49
C ARG A 153 -4.14 -3.44 -10.09
N GLN A 154 -3.34 -3.42 -9.02
CA GLN A 154 -3.85 -3.21 -7.65
C GLN A 154 -3.96 -1.73 -7.27
N ILE A 155 -3.49 -0.81 -8.11
CA ILE A 155 -3.47 0.63 -7.84
C ILE A 155 -4.59 1.28 -8.68
N PRO A 156 -5.66 1.80 -8.05
CA PRO A 156 -6.83 2.29 -8.79
C PRO A 156 -6.51 3.48 -9.70
N GLU A 157 -5.51 4.29 -9.34
CA GLU A 157 -5.06 5.40 -10.18
C GLU A 157 -4.33 4.95 -11.46
N MET A 158 -3.88 3.69 -11.56
CA MET A 158 -3.29 3.14 -12.78
C MET A 158 -4.33 2.78 -13.85
N GLU A 159 -5.62 2.79 -13.52
CA GLU A 159 -6.75 2.52 -14.44
C GLU A 159 -6.59 3.26 -15.76
N ILE A 160 -6.18 4.54 -15.72
CA ILE A 160 -6.01 5.37 -16.91
C ILE A 160 -5.02 4.79 -17.91
N MET A 161 -3.98 4.08 -17.44
CA MET A 161 -2.97 3.45 -18.30
C MET A 161 -3.51 2.16 -18.92
N PHE A 162 -4.21 1.34 -18.14
CA PHE A 162 -4.85 0.12 -18.63
C PHE A 162 -5.92 0.45 -19.67
N GLN A 163 -6.75 1.45 -19.43
CA GLN A 163 -7.78 1.89 -20.39
C GLN A 163 -7.17 2.49 -21.66
N SER A 164 -6.16 3.36 -21.53
CA SER A 164 -5.61 4.06 -22.69
C SER A 164 -4.78 3.15 -23.59
N ILE A 165 -3.93 2.30 -23.01
CA ILE A 165 -2.95 1.49 -23.73
C ILE A 165 -3.44 0.07 -23.98
N GLN A 166 -4.01 -0.60 -22.96
CA GLN A 166 -4.43 -2.01 -23.06
C GLN A 166 -5.91 -2.16 -23.44
N LYS A 167 -6.69 -1.08 -23.43
CA LYS A 167 -8.15 -1.08 -23.65
C LYS A 167 -8.89 -1.98 -22.65
N GLU A 168 -8.34 -2.05 -21.45
CA GLU A 168 -8.85 -2.86 -20.35
C GLU A 168 -9.34 -1.97 -19.22
N GLN A 169 -10.48 -2.33 -18.65
CA GLN A 169 -10.92 -1.78 -17.38
C GLN A 169 -10.32 -2.62 -16.25
N THR A 170 -9.87 -2.01 -15.15
CA THR A 170 -9.33 -2.74 -13.99
C THR A 170 -10.13 -2.49 -12.71
N PHE A 171 -10.81 -1.35 -12.61
CA PHE A 171 -11.61 -0.95 -11.47
C PHE A 171 -13.01 -0.47 -11.85
N ILE A 172 -13.94 -0.61 -10.90
CA ILE A 172 -15.23 0.07 -10.90
C ILE A 172 -15.33 0.98 -9.68
N ASP A 173 -15.92 2.15 -9.87
CA ASP A 173 -16.05 3.13 -8.80
C ASP A 173 -17.20 2.80 -7.86
N ILE A 174 -16.95 3.01 -6.56
CA ILE A 174 -17.93 2.88 -5.49
C ILE A 174 -18.35 4.29 -5.10
N LYS A 175 -19.61 4.63 -5.41
CA LYS A 175 -20.20 5.88 -4.93
C LYS A 175 -20.49 5.76 -3.45
N LYS A 176 -20.24 6.85 -2.72
CA LYS A 176 -20.56 6.96 -1.30
C LYS A 176 -21.60 8.05 -1.11
N GLU A 177 -22.71 7.72 -0.47
CA GLU A 177 -23.71 8.69 -0.02
C GLU A 177 -24.08 8.43 1.44
N LYS A 178 -23.89 9.44 2.29
CA LYS A 178 -24.06 9.32 3.75
C LYS A 178 -23.28 8.12 4.29
N ASP A 179 -23.96 7.14 4.86
CA ASP A 179 -23.41 5.90 5.44
C ASP A 179 -23.60 4.69 4.53
N ASN A 180 -23.83 4.87 3.22
CA ASN A 180 -24.00 3.76 2.29
C ASN A 180 -23.00 3.84 1.13
N PHE A 181 -22.58 2.65 0.69
CA PHE A 181 -21.84 2.43 -0.55
C PHE A 181 -22.76 1.92 -1.64
N PHE A 182 -22.46 2.32 -2.87
CA PHE A 182 -23.18 1.94 -4.08
C PHE A 182 -22.17 1.46 -5.11
N VAL A 183 -22.25 0.20 -5.46
CA VAL A 183 -21.42 -0.45 -6.49
C VAL A 183 -22.31 -0.70 -7.71
N PRO A 184 -21.89 -0.40 -8.94
CA PRO A 184 -22.70 -0.70 -10.12
C PRO A 184 -23.00 -2.20 -10.24
N ILE A 185 -24.22 -2.54 -10.63
CA ILE A 185 -24.71 -3.94 -10.72
C ILE A 185 -23.88 -4.77 -11.70
N THR A 186 -23.21 -4.12 -12.66
CA THR A 186 -22.33 -4.74 -13.65
C THR A 186 -21.17 -5.52 -13.03
N ILE A 187 -20.79 -5.23 -11.78
CA ILE A 187 -19.78 -6.01 -11.04
C ILE A 187 -20.12 -7.49 -10.96
N LEU A 188 -21.40 -7.85 -10.92
CA LEU A 188 -21.86 -9.25 -10.89
C LEU A 188 -21.39 -10.01 -12.14
N ASN A 189 -21.42 -9.34 -13.30
CA ASN A 189 -20.97 -9.93 -14.55
C ASN A 189 -19.45 -10.10 -14.57
N HIS A 190 -18.70 -9.11 -14.10
CA HIS A 190 -17.24 -9.20 -14.00
C HIS A 190 -16.79 -10.32 -13.05
N TYR A 191 -17.48 -10.48 -11.92
CA TYR A 191 -17.14 -11.52 -10.94
C TYR A 191 -17.76 -12.89 -11.28
N HIS A 192 -18.61 -12.96 -12.30
CA HIS A 192 -19.43 -14.13 -12.62
C HIS A 192 -20.17 -14.66 -11.39
N MET A 193 -20.87 -13.77 -10.70
CA MET A 193 -21.62 -14.06 -9.48
C MET A 193 -23.11 -13.72 -9.62
N THR A 194 -23.95 -14.57 -9.02
CA THR A 194 -25.35 -14.20 -8.73
C THR A 194 -25.40 -13.20 -7.57
N GLU A 195 -26.52 -12.50 -7.40
CA GLU A 195 -26.74 -11.60 -6.26
C GLU A 195 -26.49 -12.30 -4.91
N SER A 196 -27.03 -13.51 -4.71
CA SER A 196 -26.84 -14.27 -3.47
C SER A 196 -25.36 -14.61 -3.19
N ARG A 197 -24.61 -14.97 -4.25
CA ARG A 197 -23.17 -15.25 -4.13
C ARG A 197 -22.39 -13.97 -3.82
N PHE A 198 -22.72 -12.86 -4.46
CA PHE A 198 -22.06 -11.58 -4.21
C PHE A 198 -22.39 -11.02 -2.82
N SER A 199 -23.62 -11.18 -2.33
CA SER A 199 -23.96 -10.86 -0.94
C SER A 199 -23.15 -11.67 0.07
N THR A 200 -22.89 -12.94 -0.23
CA THR A 200 -22.01 -13.80 0.59
C THR A 200 -20.58 -13.30 0.57
N PHE A 201 -20.06 -12.99 -0.62
CA PHE A 201 -18.75 -12.39 -0.77
C PHE A 201 -18.59 -11.07 0.00
N LEU A 202 -19.54 -10.13 -0.13
CA LEU A 202 -19.51 -8.87 0.61
C LEU A 202 -19.62 -9.08 2.12
N SER A 203 -20.42 -10.06 2.55
CA SER A 203 -20.57 -10.38 3.97
C SER A 203 -19.29 -10.93 4.56
N GLU A 204 -18.64 -11.88 3.88
CA GLU A 204 -17.37 -12.48 4.32
C GLU A 204 -16.22 -11.48 4.28
N LYS A 205 -16.11 -10.70 3.19
CA LYS A 205 -14.99 -9.79 3.01
C LYS A 205 -15.17 -8.49 3.78
N LEU A 206 -16.38 -7.94 3.89
CA LEU A 206 -16.61 -6.60 4.46
C LEU A 206 -17.34 -6.61 5.79
N GLN A 207 -17.65 -7.80 6.33
CA GLN A 207 -18.43 -7.98 7.55
C GLN A 207 -19.77 -7.21 7.48
N VAL A 208 -20.38 -7.20 6.29
CA VAL A 208 -21.70 -6.59 6.06
C VAL A 208 -22.77 -7.65 6.24
N ASP A 209 -23.82 -7.31 6.98
CA ASP A 209 -24.97 -8.17 7.15
C ASP A 209 -25.71 -8.34 5.80
N LYS A 210 -25.92 -9.59 5.36
CA LYS A 210 -26.55 -9.88 4.05
C LYS A 210 -27.92 -9.21 3.87
N LYS A 211 -28.68 -9.05 4.96
CA LYS A 211 -29.99 -8.40 4.99
C LYS A 211 -29.95 -6.91 4.63
N ASP A 212 -28.80 -6.26 4.81
CA ASP A 212 -28.61 -4.82 4.56
C ASP A 212 -28.07 -4.56 3.15
N ILE A 213 -27.88 -5.62 2.35
CA ILE A 213 -27.47 -5.54 0.95
C ILE A 213 -28.71 -5.48 0.08
N LEU A 214 -28.90 -4.36 -0.62
CA LEU A 214 -30.06 -4.09 -1.46
C LEU A 214 -29.64 -4.02 -2.93
N TYR A 215 -30.33 -4.79 -3.77
CA TYR A 215 -30.10 -4.82 -5.20
C TYR A 215 -31.13 -3.93 -5.91
N THR A 216 -30.65 -3.12 -6.84
CA THR A 216 -31.48 -2.33 -7.76
C THR A 216 -31.06 -2.65 -9.20
N LYS A 217 -31.81 -2.14 -10.18
CA LYS A 217 -31.49 -2.34 -11.61
C LYS A 217 -30.12 -1.77 -12.01
N GLU A 218 -29.58 -0.82 -11.25
CA GLU A 218 -28.33 -0.12 -11.61
C GLU A 218 -27.21 -0.35 -10.60
N HIS A 219 -27.54 -0.51 -9.31
CA HIS A 219 -26.56 -0.52 -8.23
C HIS A 219 -26.88 -1.55 -7.15
N ILE A 220 -25.83 -1.99 -6.45
CA ILE A 220 -25.84 -2.76 -5.21
C ILE A 220 -25.52 -1.80 -4.07
N LYS A 221 -26.46 -1.62 -3.16
CA LYS A 221 -26.35 -0.73 -2.00
C LYS A 221 -26.06 -1.55 -0.75
N PHE A 222 -25.12 -1.09 0.08
CA PHE A 222 -24.86 -1.68 1.39
C PHE A 222 -24.28 -0.63 2.36
N PRO A 223 -24.45 -0.82 3.68
CA PRO A 223 -23.93 0.12 4.66
C PRO A 223 -22.41 0.17 4.63
N GLN A 224 -21.84 1.35 4.85
CA GLN A 224 -20.43 1.50 5.11
C GLN A 224 -20.11 0.87 6.47
N ASN A 225 -19.25 -0.15 6.47
CA ASN A 225 -18.64 -0.62 7.71
C ASN A 225 -17.56 0.38 8.19
N LYS A 226 -17.42 0.54 9.51
CA LYS A 226 -16.36 1.33 10.14
C LYS A 226 -14.99 0.75 9.86
N GLU A 227 -14.88 -0.57 9.73
CA GLU A 227 -13.68 -1.24 9.25
C GLU A 227 -13.65 -1.17 7.72
N ILE A 228 -13.00 -0.14 7.20
CA ILE A 228 -12.73 -0.05 5.77
C ILE A 228 -11.76 -1.19 5.43
N ASN A 229 -12.28 -2.21 4.73
CA ASN A 229 -11.53 -3.40 4.39
C ASN A 229 -10.49 -3.12 3.29
N ARG A 230 -9.37 -3.86 3.35
CA ARG A 230 -8.26 -3.86 2.37
C ARG A 230 -8.70 -4.16 0.93
N TYR A 231 -9.86 -4.77 0.75
CA TYR A 231 -10.44 -5.13 -0.55
C TYR A 231 -10.92 -3.91 -1.34
N PHE A 232 -11.37 -2.84 -0.67
CA PHE A 232 -11.71 -1.59 -1.33
C PHE A 232 -10.48 -0.70 -1.43
N LYS A 233 -10.06 -0.38 -2.65
CA LYS A 233 -8.92 0.50 -2.89
C LYS A 233 -9.42 1.94 -2.90
N TYR A 234 -8.67 2.85 -2.31
CA TYR A 234 -9.05 4.26 -2.29
C TYR A 234 -8.26 5.01 -3.34
N ASN A 235 -8.95 5.61 -4.30
CA ASN A 235 -8.35 6.46 -5.31
C ASN A 235 -8.18 7.87 -4.72
N THR A 236 -6.93 8.30 -4.57
CA THR A 236 -6.55 9.58 -3.97
C THR A 236 -6.79 10.77 -4.90
N VAL A 237 -6.76 10.55 -6.22
CA VAL A 237 -7.00 11.57 -7.25
C VAL A 237 -8.50 11.89 -7.33
N ASN A 238 -9.33 10.86 -7.51
CA ASN A 238 -10.78 10.99 -7.65
C ASN A 238 -11.51 11.08 -6.30
N LYS A 239 -10.81 10.83 -5.18
CA LYS A 239 -11.32 10.86 -3.81
C LYS A 239 -12.52 9.92 -3.58
N ASN A 240 -12.51 8.76 -4.22
CA ASN A 240 -13.54 7.73 -4.09
C ASN A 240 -12.92 6.36 -3.78
N TYR A 241 -13.77 5.41 -3.38
CA TYR A 241 -13.34 4.01 -3.32
C TYR A 241 -13.61 3.36 -4.65
N SER A 242 -12.80 2.36 -4.98
CA SER A 242 -12.94 1.57 -6.19
C SER A 242 -12.75 0.08 -5.84
N LEU A 243 -13.40 -0.78 -6.61
CA LEU A 243 -13.35 -2.23 -6.49
C LEU A 243 -12.68 -2.80 -7.74
N PRO A 244 -11.68 -3.69 -7.60
CA PRO A 244 -11.11 -4.40 -8.75
C PRO A 244 -12.20 -5.19 -9.48
N ILE A 245 -12.25 -5.13 -10.81
CA ILE A 245 -13.23 -5.91 -11.58
C ILE A 245 -12.77 -7.35 -11.82
N GLU A 246 -11.47 -7.59 -11.77
CA GLU A 246 -10.90 -8.94 -11.83
C GLU A 246 -10.53 -9.43 -10.44
N ARG A 247 -10.86 -10.69 -10.16
CA ARG A 247 -10.48 -11.35 -8.91
C ARG A 247 -9.07 -11.91 -9.02
N SER A 248 -8.23 -11.52 -8.08
CA SER A 248 -6.85 -11.98 -7.90
C SER A 248 -6.55 -12.17 -6.41
N PRO A 249 -5.69 -13.13 -6.01
CA PRO A 249 -5.19 -13.22 -4.63
C PRO A 249 -4.59 -11.90 -4.13
N LEU A 250 -4.04 -11.08 -5.03
CA LEU A 250 -3.50 -9.76 -4.71
C LEU A 250 -4.57 -8.76 -4.24
N ASN A 251 -5.86 -8.96 -4.53
CA ASN A 251 -6.90 -8.04 -4.08
C ASN A 251 -7.01 -8.02 -2.55
N ASP A 252 -6.70 -9.15 -1.89
CA ASP A 252 -6.67 -9.29 -0.43
C ASP A 252 -5.42 -8.63 0.20
N TYR A 253 -4.43 -8.26 -0.61
CA TYR A 253 -3.17 -7.68 -0.12
C TYR A 253 -3.35 -6.18 0.12
N PRO A 254 -2.73 -5.62 1.18
CA PRO A 254 -2.63 -4.17 1.34
C PRO A 254 -1.98 -3.54 0.10
N GLU A 255 -2.55 -2.44 -0.39
CA GLU A 255 -2.01 -1.73 -1.57
C GLU A 255 -0.54 -1.30 -1.38
N LEU A 256 -0.14 -1.04 -0.13
CA LEU A 256 1.24 -0.75 0.25
C LEU A 256 2.23 -1.82 -0.23
N PHE A 257 1.82 -3.09 -0.31
CA PHE A 257 2.68 -4.16 -0.80
C PHE A 257 3.00 -3.98 -2.28
N SER A 258 2.02 -3.62 -3.10
CA SER A 258 2.24 -3.34 -4.53
C SER A 258 3.24 -2.20 -4.71
N HIS A 259 3.09 -1.10 -3.97
CA HIS A 259 4.04 0.00 -4.01
C HIS A 259 5.46 -0.42 -3.61
N TYR A 260 5.61 -1.17 -2.52
CA TYR A 260 6.92 -1.67 -2.08
C TYR A 260 7.58 -2.56 -3.14
N LEU A 261 6.83 -3.51 -3.70
CA LEU A 261 7.32 -4.50 -4.65
C LEU A 261 7.71 -3.87 -5.99
N LEU A 262 6.90 -2.94 -6.50
CA LEU A 262 7.17 -2.18 -7.71
C LEU A 262 8.40 -1.28 -7.54
N LEU A 263 8.46 -0.52 -6.44
CA LEU A 263 9.61 0.35 -6.14
C LEU A 263 10.88 -0.45 -5.92
N TYR A 264 10.82 -1.61 -5.27
CA TYR A 264 11.96 -2.49 -5.14
C TYR A 264 12.49 -2.90 -6.52
N ASN A 265 11.65 -3.43 -7.41
CA ASN A 265 12.11 -3.85 -8.74
C ASN A 265 12.68 -2.66 -9.54
N LEU A 266 11.97 -1.55 -9.59
CA LEU A 266 12.44 -0.35 -10.31
C LEU A 266 13.75 0.21 -9.73
N SER A 267 13.94 0.19 -8.41
CA SER A 267 15.21 0.60 -7.78
C SER A 267 16.36 -0.33 -8.17
N MET A 268 16.10 -1.63 -8.29
CA MET A 268 17.08 -2.62 -8.74
C MET A 268 17.44 -2.42 -10.20
N ILE A 269 16.44 -2.16 -11.06
CA ILE A 269 16.67 -1.84 -12.48
C ILE A 269 17.51 -0.57 -12.62
N ALA A 270 17.11 0.51 -11.93
CA ALA A 270 17.80 1.79 -12.01
C ALA A 270 19.26 1.71 -11.54
N ARG A 271 19.56 0.82 -10.57
CA ARG A 271 20.89 0.67 -10.00
C ARG A 271 21.78 -0.32 -10.76
N TYR A 272 21.22 -1.42 -11.26
CA TYR A 272 22.01 -2.56 -11.76
C TYR A 272 21.78 -2.88 -13.24
N GLU A 273 20.67 -2.44 -13.84
CA GLU A 273 20.33 -2.66 -15.26
C GLU A 273 20.39 -1.32 -16.02
N THR A 274 21.53 -0.63 -15.91
CA THR A 274 21.68 0.76 -16.34
C THR A 274 21.47 0.95 -17.84
N GLU A 275 21.88 0.01 -18.68
CA GLU A 275 21.67 0.07 -20.13
C GLU A 275 20.19 0.04 -20.48
N TRP A 276 19.47 -1.00 -20.04
CA TRP A 276 18.02 -1.11 -20.28
C TRP A 276 17.25 0.07 -19.70
N TRP A 277 17.62 0.53 -18.50
CA TRP A 277 16.95 1.68 -17.87
C TRP A 277 17.12 2.97 -18.69
N ASN A 278 18.34 3.24 -19.16
CA ASN A 278 18.60 4.39 -20.03
C ASN A 278 17.88 4.27 -21.37
N GLU A 279 17.86 3.09 -21.98
CA GLU A 279 17.12 2.84 -23.22
C GLU A 279 15.61 3.02 -23.03
N CYS A 280 15.05 2.49 -21.95
CA CYS A 280 13.62 2.66 -21.60
C CYS A 280 13.25 4.14 -21.50
N ILE A 281 14.09 4.96 -20.86
CA ILE A 281 13.85 6.40 -20.70
C ILE A 281 14.06 7.16 -22.01
N LYS A 282 15.12 6.86 -22.77
CA LYS A 282 15.51 7.66 -23.95
C LYS A 282 14.76 7.27 -25.21
N LEU A 283 14.55 5.98 -25.40
CA LEU A 283 14.01 5.43 -26.65
C LEU A 283 12.50 5.19 -26.56
N MET A 284 11.96 5.01 -25.35
CA MET A 284 10.51 4.86 -25.10
C MET A 284 9.84 3.85 -26.05
N THR A 285 10.52 2.73 -26.33
CA THR A 285 10.19 1.84 -27.46
C THR A 285 8.96 0.97 -27.23
N ASN A 286 8.47 0.87 -26.01
CA ASN A 286 7.37 -0.02 -25.65
C ASN A 286 6.51 0.60 -24.52
N ASN A 287 5.47 -0.14 -24.13
CA ASN A 287 4.50 0.29 -23.13
C ASN A 287 5.05 0.29 -21.68
N ASP A 288 6.27 -0.19 -21.41
CA ASP A 288 6.83 -0.14 -20.06
C ASP A 288 7.02 1.31 -19.59
N TYR A 289 7.60 2.17 -20.43
CA TYR A 289 7.87 3.57 -20.09
C TYR A 289 6.64 4.31 -19.54
N PRO A 290 5.49 4.37 -20.26
CA PRO A 290 4.34 5.11 -19.76
C PRO A 290 3.76 4.53 -18.47
N PHE A 291 3.76 3.19 -18.28
CA PHE A 291 3.31 2.58 -17.02
C PHE A 291 4.25 2.89 -15.86
N ILE A 292 5.57 2.82 -16.08
CA ILE A 292 6.58 3.14 -15.06
C ILE A 292 6.48 4.62 -14.66
N HIS A 293 6.38 5.51 -15.65
CA HIS A 293 6.29 6.96 -15.39
C HIS A 293 5.04 7.29 -14.58
N GLN A 294 3.87 6.81 -15.01
CA GLN A 294 2.62 7.04 -14.29
C GLN A 294 2.71 6.50 -12.85
N PHE A 295 3.25 5.30 -12.65
CA PHE A 295 3.41 4.74 -11.31
C PHE A 295 4.32 5.59 -10.42
N LEU A 296 5.45 6.09 -10.95
CA LEU A 296 6.38 6.92 -10.19
C LEU A 296 5.78 8.28 -9.80
N ASP A 297 4.92 8.85 -10.63
CA ASP A 297 4.19 10.08 -10.27
C ASP A 297 3.14 9.80 -9.18
N LEU A 298 2.40 8.70 -9.31
CA LEU A 298 1.38 8.32 -8.33
C LEU A 298 1.98 7.95 -6.97
N THR A 299 3.07 7.18 -6.96
CA THR A 299 3.67 6.69 -5.72
C THR A 299 4.27 7.81 -4.87
N GLU A 300 4.57 8.97 -5.45
CA GLU A 300 5.04 10.16 -4.74
C GLU A 300 4.08 10.56 -3.61
N GLN A 301 2.78 10.59 -3.91
CA GLN A 301 1.73 10.99 -2.96
C GLN A 301 1.06 9.77 -2.33
N LYS A 302 0.85 8.70 -3.11
CA LYS A 302 0.06 7.55 -2.69
C LYS A 302 0.73 6.74 -1.58
N SER A 303 2.04 6.49 -1.67
CA SER A 303 2.75 5.73 -0.63
C SER A 303 2.79 6.46 0.72
N PRO A 304 3.16 7.77 0.80
CA PRO A 304 3.03 8.53 2.04
C PRO A 304 1.60 8.61 2.57
N PHE A 305 0.58 8.66 1.71
CA PHE A 305 -0.82 8.57 2.14
C PHE A 305 -1.15 7.24 2.80
N LEU A 306 -0.72 6.11 2.21
CA LEU A 306 -0.95 4.76 2.76
C LEU A 306 -0.25 4.58 4.12
N ILE A 307 0.99 5.06 4.25
CA ILE A 307 1.74 5.08 5.51
C ILE A 307 1.02 5.92 6.57
N TYR A 308 0.58 7.12 6.22
CA TYR A 308 -0.11 8.00 7.17
C TYR A 308 -1.41 7.37 7.67
N ASN A 309 -2.20 6.77 6.77
CA ASN A 309 -3.42 6.07 7.16
C ASN A 309 -3.13 4.91 8.12
N PHE A 310 -2.03 4.20 7.92
CA PHE A 310 -1.60 3.17 8.86
C PHE A 310 -1.30 3.77 10.24
N LEU A 311 -0.45 4.80 10.31
CA LEU A 311 -0.11 5.46 11.58
C LEU A 311 -1.34 6.05 12.30
N GLU A 312 -2.27 6.65 11.56
CA GLU A 312 -3.54 7.15 12.11
C GLU A 312 -4.41 6.02 12.64
N SER A 313 -4.50 4.88 11.95
CA SER A 313 -5.28 3.73 12.43
C SER A 313 -4.83 3.24 13.81
N ARG A 314 -3.52 3.37 14.10
CA ARG A 314 -2.92 3.09 15.41
C ARG A 314 -3.37 4.12 16.46
N LYS A 315 -3.50 5.41 16.09
CA LYS A 315 -4.05 6.47 16.97
C LYS A 315 -5.55 6.33 17.27
N PHE A 316 -6.33 5.59 16.48
CA PHE A 316 -7.78 5.41 16.70
C PHE A 316 -8.16 4.08 17.36
N HIS A 317 -7.39 3.01 17.18
CA HIS A 317 -7.53 1.80 18.03
C HIS A 317 -7.38 2.18 19.53
N CYS A 318 -6.54 3.18 19.78
CA CYS A 318 -6.36 3.93 21.00
C CYS A 318 -7.59 4.65 21.61
N GLN A 319 -8.74 4.78 20.93
CA GLN A 319 -9.94 5.44 21.47
C GLN A 319 -11.13 4.47 21.66
N GLY A 320 -11.05 3.24 21.14
CA GLY A 320 -12.14 2.26 21.16
C GLY A 320 -12.26 1.41 22.44
N ASN A 321 -11.20 1.30 23.24
CA ASN A 321 -11.16 0.41 24.42
C ASN A 321 -11.59 1.08 25.75
N LYS A 322 -12.18 2.28 25.72
CA LYS A 322 -12.87 2.87 26.88
C LYS A 322 -14.38 2.80 26.68
N LYS A 323 -14.94 1.60 26.82
CA LYS A 323 -16.34 1.34 27.21
C LYS A 323 -16.50 -0.16 27.49
N ARG A 324 -16.24 -0.54 28.74
CA ARG A 324 -17.05 -1.55 29.42
C ARG A 324 -18.15 -0.82 30.17
#